data_AF-A0A954C9L6-F1
#
_entry.id   AF-A0A954C9L6-F1
#
_cell.length_a   1.000
_cell.length_b   1.000
_cell.length_c   1.000
_cell.angle_alpha   90.00
_cell.angle_beta   90.00
_cell.angle_gamma   90.00
#
_symmetry.space_group_name_H-M   'P 1'
#
loop_
_entity.id
_entity.type
_entity.pdbx_description
1 polymer ?
#
loop_
_entity_poly.entity_id
_entity_poly.type
_entity_poly.pdbx_seq_one_letter_code
_entity_poly.pdbx_strand_id
1 'polypeptide(L)'
;MANLSTFVTKIENFLNNIAHLEITTAVGEFNLRYDPATGKWVPVESADGLNAIRTDINLFQGDLTTAIHNRFAGDAGNAIRAFHETQVGKAEGIVKGNIDAFKEMVILLAQARAENDGAHAAGDGQDGAGHEGAGGAGGAAGGGGSDS
;
A
#
# COMPACT_ATOMS: atom_id res chain seq x y z
N MET A 1 10.43 -20.54 -1.11
CA MET A 1 11.15 -19.25 -1.20
C MET A 1 10.60 -18.28 -2.28
N ALA A 2 9.56 -18.63 -3.04
CA ALA A 2 9.06 -17.81 -4.16
C ALA A 2 8.21 -16.57 -3.78
N ASN A 3 7.80 -16.40 -2.52
CA ASN A 3 6.84 -15.35 -2.16
C ASN A 3 7.44 -13.98 -1.89
N LEU A 4 8.69 -13.90 -1.40
CA LEU A 4 9.29 -12.62 -1.02
C LEU A 4 9.75 -11.82 -2.24
N SER A 5 10.40 -12.45 -3.22
CA SER A 5 10.83 -11.77 -4.45
C SER A 5 9.64 -11.26 -5.25
N THR A 6 8.58 -12.08 -5.40
CA THR A 6 7.35 -11.65 -6.07
C THR A 6 6.65 -10.51 -5.33
N PHE A 7 6.68 -10.50 -3.99
CA PHE A 7 6.14 -9.40 -3.20
C PHE A 7 6.96 -8.11 -3.37
N VAL A 8 8.29 -8.19 -3.29
CA VAL A 8 9.19 -7.03 -3.49
C VAL A 8 9.01 -6.44 -4.89
N THR A 9 8.97 -7.25 -5.95
CA THR A 9 8.74 -6.77 -7.31
C THR A 9 7.36 -6.11 -7.48
N LYS A 10 6.32 -6.64 -6.81
CA LYS A 10 4.99 -5.99 -6.82
C LYS A 10 5.00 -4.65 -6.10
N ILE A 11 5.76 -4.54 -5.01
CA ILE A 11 5.95 -3.27 -4.29
C ILE A 11 6.70 -2.28 -5.15
N GLU A 12 7.81 -2.67 -5.78
CA GLU A 12 8.58 -1.79 -6.67
C GLU A 12 7.71 -1.26 -7.81
N ASN A 13 6.92 -2.12 -8.45
CA ASN A 13 6.00 -1.70 -9.52
C ASN A 13 4.89 -0.79 -9.02
N PHE A 14 4.31 -1.07 -7.85
CA PHE A 14 3.29 -0.22 -7.23
C PHE A 14 3.85 1.16 -6.85
N LEU A 15 5.04 1.18 -6.25
CA LEU A 15 5.76 2.39 -5.89
C LEU A 15 6.10 3.22 -7.13
N ASN A 16 6.63 2.61 -8.19
CA ASN A 16 6.94 3.30 -9.45
C ASN A 16 5.69 3.91 -10.11
N ASN A 17 4.53 3.25 -10.00
CA ASN A 17 3.27 3.77 -10.52
C ASN A 17 2.67 4.91 -9.67
N ILE A 18 2.92 4.93 -8.36
CA ILE A 18 2.47 6.03 -7.47
C ILE A 18 3.37 7.24 -7.56
N ALA A 19 4.66 7.04 -7.84
CA ALA A 19 5.62 8.11 -7.86
C ALA A 19 5.49 9.08 -9.04
N HIS A 20 4.58 8.81 -9.97
CA HIS A 20 4.32 9.73 -11.08
C HIS A 20 2.97 10.40 -10.91
N LEU A 21 3.00 11.67 -10.54
CA LEU A 21 1.82 12.48 -10.31
C LEU A 21 1.67 13.48 -11.45
N GLU A 22 0.56 13.38 -12.17
CA GLU A 22 0.20 14.33 -13.23
C GLU A 22 -1.06 15.09 -12.81
N ILE A 23 -0.98 16.42 -12.89
CA ILE A 23 -2.05 17.33 -12.52
C ILE A 23 -2.33 18.23 -13.72
N THR A 24 -3.57 18.19 -14.21
CA THR A 24 -4.02 19.02 -15.32
C THR A 24 -5.16 19.92 -14.87
N THR A 25 -4.97 21.23 -14.97
CA THR A 25 -6.03 22.23 -14.83
C THR A 25 -6.44 22.70 -16.22
N ALA A 26 -7.57 22.20 -16.70
CA ALA A 26 -8.17 22.56 -17.97
C ALA A 26 -9.22 23.67 -17.79
N VAL A 27 -9.22 24.67 -18.68
CA VAL A 27 -10.16 25.79 -18.67
C VAL A 27 -10.68 26.05 -20.09
N GLY A 28 -12.00 25.98 -20.25
CA GLY A 28 -12.71 26.14 -21.52
C GLY A 28 -13.90 25.19 -21.58
N GLU A 29 -14.50 25.08 -22.76
CA GLU A 29 -15.47 24.03 -23.04
C GLU A 29 -14.73 22.72 -23.32
N PHE A 30 -15.01 21.68 -22.56
CA PHE A 30 -14.43 20.35 -22.77
C PHE A 30 -15.38 19.28 -22.24
N ASN A 31 -15.22 18.07 -22.74
CA ASN A 31 -15.86 16.89 -22.19
C ASN A 31 -14.83 16.04 -21.45
N LEU A 32 -15.24 15.32 -20.41
CA LEU A 32 -14.38 14.32 -19.79
C LEU A 32 -14.59 12.97 -20.48
N ARG A 33 -13.48 12.30 -20.84
CA ARG A 33 -13.50 10.94 -21.35
C ARG A 33 -12.65 10.05 -20.46
N TYR A 34 -13.17 8.89 -20.12
CA TYR A 34 -12.39 7.86 -19.45
C TYR A 34 -11.40 7.23 -20.42
N ASP A 35 -10.12 7.26 -20.08
CA ASP A 35 -9.07 6.56 -20.80
C ASP A 35 -8.77 5.22 -20.09
N PRO A 36 -9.16 4.07 -20.68
CA PRO A 36 -8.92 2.77 -20.07
C PRO A 36 -7.44 2.37 -20.05
N ALA A 37 -6.58 2.97 -20.88
CA ALA A 37 -5.15 2.65 -20.91
C ALA A 37 -4.41 3.24 -19.70
N THR A 38 -4.82 4.44 -19.26
CA THR A 38 -4.23 5.13 -18.10
C THR A 38 -5.08 5.02 -16.84
N GLY A 39 -6.33 4.60 -16.96
CA GLY A 39 -7.30 4.52 -15.86
C GLY A 39 -7.78 5.89 -15.37
N LYS A 40 -7.57 6.95 -16.15
CA LYS A 40 -7.84 8.35 -15.75
C LYS A 40 -8.96 8.96 -16.58
N TRP A 41 -9.67 9.92 -15.99
CA TRP A 41 -10.55 10.83 -16.74
C TRP A 41 -9.70 11.95 -17.32
N VAL A 42 -9.71 12.10 -18.63
CA VAL A 42 -8.96 13.13 -19.34
C VAL A 42 -9.89 14.12 -20.01
N PRO A 43 -9.57 15.43 -20.00
CA PRO A 43 -10.32 16.41 -20.78
C PRO A 43 -10.09 16.14 -22.27
N VAL A 44 -11.18 16.09 -23.02
CA VAL A 44 -11.19 15.96 -24.47
C VAL A 44 -11.60 17.30 -25.05
N GLU A 45 -10.77 17.75 -25.98
CA GLU A 45 -10.89 19.04 -26.65
C GLU A 45 -12.26 19.18 -27.33
N SER A 46 -12.95 20.29 -27.08
CA SER A 46 -14.12 20.72 -27.84
C SER A 46 -13.67 21.44 -29.12
N ALA A 47 -14.62 21.81 -29.99
CA ALA A 47 -14.32 22.48 -31.25
C ALA A 47 -13.51 23.79 -31.10
N ASP A 48 -13.55 24.41 -29.92
CA ASP A 48 -12.89 25.70 -29.61
C ASP A 48 -11.50 25.56 -28.96
N GLY A 49 -10.99 24.34 -28.80
CA GLY A 49 -9.66 24.08 -28.24
C GLY A 49 -9.62 24.06 -26.71
N LEU A 50 -8.66 23.31 -26.17
CA LEU A 50 -8.46 23.13 -24.73
C LEU A 50 -7.25 23.93 -24.28
N ASN A 51 -7.47 24.80 -23.30
CA ASN A 51 -6.36 25.51 -22.68
C ASN A 51 -6.11 24.91 -21.30
N ALA A 52 -4.87 24.50 -21.05
CA ALA A 52 -4.53 23.82 -19.82
C ALA A 52 -3.21 24.30 -19.21
N ILE A 53 -3.10 24.09 -17.91
CA ILE A 53 -1.85 24.03 -17.18
C ILE A 53 -1.66 22.57 -16.78
N ARG A 54 -0.53 21.98 -17.14
CA ARG A 54 -0.18 20.60 -16.79
C ARG A 54 1.12 20.62 -16.01
N THR A 55 1.10 20.02 -14.82
CA THR A 55 2.30 19.75 -14.03
C THR A 55 2.46 18.25 -13.93
N ASP A 56 3.67 17.81 -14.23
CA ASP A 56 4.12 16.44 -14.13
C ASP A 56 5.20 16.37 -13.06
N ILE A 57 5.05 15.44 -12.12
CA ILE A 57 5.91 15.30 -10.95
C ILE A 57 6.36 13.86 -10.84
N ASN A 58 7.66 13.64 -10.93
CA ASN A 58 8.30 12.41 -10.50
C ASN A 58 8.71 12.55 -9.03
N LEU A 59 7.93 11.95 -8.16
CA LEU A 59 8.09 12.01 -6.71
C LEU A 59 9.31 11.24 -6.20
N PHE A 60 9.87 10.30 -6.98
CA PHE A 60 11.11 9.62 -6.62
C PHE A 60 12.34 10.43 -6.99
N GLN A 61 12.35 11.00 -8.19
CA GLN A 61 13.48 11.76 -8.71
C GLN A 61 13.44 13.22 -8.27
N GLY A 62 12.29 13.70 -7.80
CA GLY A 62 12.06 15.10 -7.47
C GLY A 62 11.92 15.99 -8.71
N ASP A 63 11.77 15.40 -9.90
CA ASP A 63 11.64 16.15 -11.15
C ASP A 63 10.22 16.71 -11.26
N LEU A 64 10.13 18.02 -11.53
CA LEU A 64 8.87 18.71 -11.74
C LEU A 64 8.93 19.46 -13.06
N THR A 65 7.97 19.18 -13.94
CA THR A 65 7.82 19.86 -15.22
C THR A 65 6.43 20.45 -15.33
N THR A 66 6.35 21.77 -15.55
CA THR A 66 5.07 22.46 -15.76
C THR A 66 4.99 23.03 -17.17
N ALA A 67 3.96 22.65 -17.90
CA ALA A 67 3.58 23.24 -19.18
C ALA A 67 2.36 24.16 -18.98
N ILE A 68 2.48 25.41 -19.42
CA ILE A 68 1.44 26.44 -19.28
C ILE A 68 1.02 26.89 -20.67
N HIS A 69 -0.27 26.80 -20.99
CA HIS A 69 -0.78 27.38 -22.23
C HIS A 69 -0.54 28.89 -22.26
N ASN A 70 -0.11 29.44 -23.40
CA ASN A 70 0.33 30.83 -23.54
C ASN A 70 -0.70 31.86 -23.00
N ARG A 71 -2.00 31.58 -23.13
CA ARG A 71 -3.07 32.45 -22.60
C ARG A 71 -3.02 32.67 -21.09
N PHE A 72 -2.35 31.78 -20.34
CA PHE A 72 -2.20 31.86 -18.89
C PHE A 72 -0.82 32.36 -18.44
N ALA A 73 0.09 32.63 -19.39
CA ALA A 73 1.44 33.10 -19.08
C ALA A 73 1.44 34.55 -18.56
N GLY A 74 0.54 35.40 -19.05
CA GLY A 74 0.40 36.79 -18.62
C GLY A 74 -0.41 36.98 -17.32
N ASP A 75 -0.65 38.24 -16.95
CA ASP A 75 -1.35 38.61 -15.71
C ASP A 75 -2.80 38.11 -15.63
N ALA A 76 -3.48 38.04 -16.78
CA ALA A 76 -4.83 37.48 -16.88
C ALA A 76 -4.89 36.00 -16.44
N GLY A 77 -3.75 35.29 -16.45
CA GLY A 77 -3.62 33.91 -16.00
C GLY A 77 -3.26 33.74 -14.52
N ASN A 78 -2.98 34.82 -13.77
CA ASN A 78 -2.48 34.75 -12.38
C ASN A 78 -3.40 33.92 -11.47
N ALA A 79 -4.71 34.15 -11.53
CA ALA A 79 -5.66 33.44 -10.68
C ALA A 79 -5.72 31.94 -11.01
N ILE A 80 -5.62 31.58 -12.30
CA ILE A 80 -5.65 30.18 -12.74
C ILE A 80 -4.34 29.47 -12.37
N ARG A 81 -3.19 30.15 -12.49
CA ARG A 81 -1.90 29.63 -12.03
C ARG A 81 -1.90 29.40 -10.51
N ALA A 82 -2.35 30.37 -9.72
CA ALA A 82 -2.46 30.23 -8.27
C ALA A 82 -3.41 29.09 -7.86
N PHE A 83 -4.54 28.94 -8.57
CA PHE A 83 -5.44 27.81 -8.38
C PHE A 83 -4.72 26.49 -8.68
N HIS A 84 -4.02 26.39 -9.81
CA HIS A 84 -3.26 25.20 -10.19
C HIS A 84 -2.18 24.86 -9.16
N GLU A 85 -1.37 25.82 -8.73
CA GLU A 85 -0.35 25.65 -7.68
C GLU A 85 -0.97 25.12 -6.37
N THR A 86 -2.15 25.61 -6.00
CA THR A 86 -2.88 25.08 -4.84
C THR A 86 -3.29 23.62 -5.02
N GLN A 87 -3.70 23.22 -6.22
CA GLN A 87 -4.01 21.81 -6.51
C GLN A 87 -2.75 20.94 -6.49
N VAL A 88 -1.62 21.46 -7.00
CA VAL A 88 -0.31 20.81 -6.95
C VAL A 88 0.07 20.50 -5.50
N GLY A 89 0.09 21.50 -4.62
CA GLY A 89 0.45 21.29 -3.22
C GLY A 89 -0.49 20.34 -2.48
N LYS A 90 -1.80 20.37 -2.77
CA LYS A 90 -2.76 19.41 -2.21
C LYS A 90 -2.46 17.97 -2.65
N ALA A 91 -2.17 17.78 -3.94
CA ALA A 91 -1.90 16.48 -4.49
C ALA A 91 -0.58 15.90 -3.97
N GLU A 92 0.48 16.71 -3.85
CA GLU A 92 1.72 16.32 -3.17
C GLU A 92 1.46 15.85 -1.74
N GLY A 93 0.64 16.59 -0.99
CA GLY A 93 0.23 16.21 0.37
C GLY A 93 -0.50 14.86 0.43
N ILE A 94 -1.42 14.61 -0.51
CA ILE A 94 -2.13 13.32 -0.61
C ILE A 94 -1.14 12.19 -0.90
N VAL A 95 -0.23 12.36 -1.87
CA VAL A 95 0.71 11.29 -2.21
C VAL A 95 1.69 11.03 -1.06
N LYS A 96 2.18 12.07 -0.40
CA LYS A 96 2.98 11.91 0.81
C LYS A 96 2.24 11.11 1.89
N GLY A 97 0.98 11.44 2.15
CA GLY A 97 0.14 10.71 3.10
C GLY A 97 -0.01 9.23 2.74
N ASN A 98 -0.23 8.93 1.45
CA ASN A 98 -0.33 7.55 0.97
C ASN A 98 0.99 6.78 1.12
N ILE A 99 2.13 7.41 0.82
CA ILE A 99 3.46 6.80 1.00
C ILE A 99 3.72 6.50 2.47
N ASP A 100 3.38 7.42 3.37
CA ASP A 100 3.60 7.23 4.80
C ASP A 100 2.69 6.12 5.37
N ALA A 101 1.41 6.08 5.00
CA ALA A 101 0.51 4.98 5.34
C ALA A 101 0.99 3.62 4.81
N PHE A 102 1.58 3.61 3.60
CA PHE A 102 2.16 2.38 3.04
C PHE A 102 3.37 1.89 3.84
N LYS A 103 4.27 2.79 4.26
CA LYS A 103 5.39 2.43 5.15
C LYS A 103 4.90 1.82 6.45
N GLU A 104 3.86 2.39 7.06
CA GLU A 104 3.26 1.86 8.29
C GLU A 104 2.71 0.44 8.07
N MET A 105 2.00 0.19 6.97
CA MET A 105 1.53 -1.15 6.63
C MET A 105 2.67 -2.17 6.49
N VAL A 106 3.77 -1.80 5.82
CA VAL A 106 4.94 -2.66 5.65
C VAL A 106 5.60 -2.98 7.01
N ILE A 107 5.70 -1.99 7.90
CA ILE A 107 6.24 -2.19 9.25
C ILE A 107 5.36 -3.16 10.04
N LEU A 108 4.04 -2.97 10.02
CA LEU A 108 3.10 -3.85 10.72
C LEU A 108 3.16 -5.29 10.18
N LEU A 109 3.27 -5.47 8.86
CA LEU A 109 3.45 -6.78 8.23
C LEU A 109 4.76 -7.45 8.66
N ALA A 110 5.86 -6.69 8.74
CA ALA A 110 7.15 -7.22 9.19
C ALA A 110 7.11 -7.64 10.66
N GLN A 111 6.46 -6.84 11.51
CA GLN A 111 6.25 -7.15 12.93
C GLN A 111 5.40 -8.41 13.12
N ALA A 112 4.23 -8.47 12.48
CA ALA A 112 3.33 -9.62 12.56
C ALA A 112 4.00 -10.93 12.07
N ARG A 113 4.93 -10.83 11.11
CA ARG A 113 5.71 -11.98 10.66
C ARG A 113 6.78 -12.39 11.67
N ALA A 114 7.51 -11.44 12.25
CA ALA A 114 8.50 -11.72 13.29
C ALA A 114 7.88 -12.35 14.54
N GLU A 115 6.67 -11.91 14.92
CA GLU A 115 5.89 -12.50 16.02
C GLU A 115 5.45 -13.94 15.71
N ASN A 116 4.97 -14.21 14.48
CA ASN A 116 4.61 -15.57 14.07
C ASN A 116 5.81 -16.52 13.98
N ASP A 117 6.97 -16.04 13.49
CA ASP A 117 8.20 -16.83 13.42
C ASP A 117 8.75 -17.12 14.84
N GLY A 118 8.59 -16.18 15.79
CA GLY A 118 8.92 -16.37 17.20
C GLY A 118 7.98 -17.32 17.95
N ALA A 119 6.69 -17.33 17.60
CA ALA A 119 5.69 -18.24 18.17
C ALA A 119 5.91 -19.70 17.73
N HIS A 120 6.36 -19.94 16.49
CA HIS A 120 6.71 -21.28 15.99
C HIS A 120 7.97 -21.85 16.66
N ALA A 121 8.97 -21.02 16.98
CA ALA A 121 10.19 -21.47 17.67
C ALA A 121 9.95 -21.89 19.13
N ALA A 122 8.89 -21.39 19.78
CA ALA A 122 8.53 -21.75 21.15
C ALA A 122 7.66 -23.02 21.26
N GLY A 123 7.10 -23.52 20.15
CA GLY A 123 6.18 -24.67 20.12
C GLY A 123 6.84 -26.05 20.00
N ASP A 124 8.07 -26.15 19.48
CA ASP A 124 8.74 -27.44 19.21
C ASP A 124 9.55 -27.99 20.40
N GLY A 125 9.44 -27.38 21.60
CA GLY A 125 10.30 -27.68 22.74
C GLY A 125 9.71 -28.58 23.85
N GLN A 126 8.48 -29.11 23.72
CA GLN A 126 7.79 -29.72 24.87
C GLN A 126 7.15 -31.10 24.67
N ASP A 127 7.59 -31.89 23.69
CA ASP A 127 7.12 -33.28 23.54
C ASP A 127 8.28 -34.27 23.75
N GLY A 128 8.75 -34.41 25.00
CA GLY A 128 9.91 -35.27 25.25
C GLY A 128 10.28 -35.53 26.70
N ALA A 129 9.34 -35.85 27.58
CA ALA A 129 9.69 -36.52 28.84
C ALA A 129 8.52 -37.33 29.44
N GLY A 130 8.61 -38.66 29.33
CA GLY A 130 8.22 -39.57 30.41
C GLY A 130 6.79 -40.10 30.42
N HIS A 131 6.52 -41.12 29.60
CA HIS A 131 5.50 -42.12 29.92
C HIS A 131 6.15 -43.51 29.94
N GLU A 132 6.82 -43.84 31.05
CA GLU A 132 7.21 -45.22 31.35
C GLU A 132 6.01 -45.91 31.99
N GLY A 133 5.38 -46.79 31.22
CA GLY A 133 4.37 -47.72 31.70
C GLY A 133 5.00 -48.86 32.47
N ALA A 134 4.43 -49.18 33.64
CA ALA A 134 4.64 -50.45 34.32
C ALA A 134 3.30 -51.21 34.35
N GLY A 135 3.15 -52.14 33.41
CA GLY A 135 2.06 -53.11 33.38
C GLY A 135 2.44 -54.38 34.14
N GLY A 136 1.61 -54.74 35.13
CA GLY A 136 0.99 -56.06 35.26
C GLY A 136 1.79 -57.23 35.84
N ALA A 137 1.36 -57.69 37.03
CA ALA A 137 1.08 -59.08 37.44
C ALA A 137 0.72 -59.01 38.94
N GLY A 138 -0.36 -59.57 39.51
CA GLY A 138 -1.08 -60.80 39.24
C GLY A 138 -1.14 -61.57 40.57
N GLY A 139 -2.32 -62.00 41.02
CA GLY A 139 -2.45 -63.08 42.01
C GLY A 139 -3.11 -62.75 43.36
N ALA A 140 -4.41 -63.06 43.42
CA ALA A 140 -5.08 -63.93 44.40
C ALA A 140 -4.88 -63.76 45.93
N ALA A 141 -6.02 -63.70 46.63
CA ALA A 141 -6.47 -64.65 47.68
C ALA A 141 -6.96 -64.01 49.00
N GLY A 142 -8.15 -64.47 49.42
CA GLY A 142 -8.66 -64.51 50.80
C GLY A 142 -9.14 -63.18 51.39
N GLY A 143 -10.33 -63.01 51.95
CA GLY A 143 -11.24 -63.97 52.58
C GLY A 143 -11.45 -63.57 54.04
N GLY A 144 -12.72 -63.49 54.48
CA GLY A 144 -13.15 -63.32 55.87
C GLY A 144 -13.12 -61.86 56.34
N GLY A 145 -14.25 -61.25 56.72
CA GLY A 145 -14.92 -61.49 58.01
C GLY A 145 -14.37 -60.47 59.01
N SER A 146 -15.11 -59.80 59.87
CA SER A 146 -16.48 -59.94 60.37
C SER A 146 -16.74 -58.70 61.23
N ASP A 147 -18.01 -58.30 61.32
CA ASP A 147 -18.70 -57.77 62.51
C ASP A 147 -17.99 -56.74 63.38
N SER A 148 -18.54 -55.52 63.44
CA SER A 148 -19.57 -55.14 64.45
C SER A 148 -19.84 -53.63 64.39
#